data_AF-A0A965KAN6-F1
#
_entry.id   AF-A0A965KAN6-F1
#
_cell.length_a   1.000
_cell.length_b   1.000
_cell.length_c   1.000
_cell.angle_alpha   90.00
_cell.angle_beta   90.00
_cell.angle_gamma   90.00
#
_symmetry.space_group_name_H-M   'P 1'
#
loop_
_entity.id
_entity.type
_entity.pdbx_description
1 polymer ?
#
loop_
_entity_poly.entity_id
_entity_poly.type
_entity_poly.pdbx_seq_one_letter_code
_entity_poly.pdbx_strand_id
1 'polypeptide(L)'
;MNKFSLLLAALCVSLNAQEAKTAESKAAAPAPEVKLAGGAKSEQKAYFAEVWVGKSIGECLNFQKNIQVLSQQVEELKRLQIFLDNALTTPEKEARGHEIAAKTAKLKGDNESMTKLYNGFSIERPYQFTATKAVIATPISNEEFTKISAAKDFKADTIISTGEKKFQIRDTISGQGEVETFGLSLKRITDAKSQLQQLIDLQPKLTKDDDKKKVEKAIKE
;
A
#
# COMPACT_ATOMS: atom_id res chain seq x y z
N MET A 1 15.41 -11.72 -28.41
CA MET A 1 14.35 -11.82 -27.37
C MET A 1 15.02 -11.84 -26.01
N ASN A 2 15.17 -10.67 -25.38
CA ASN A 2 15.84 -10.56 -24.08
C ASN A 2 14.86 -10.91 -22.96
N LYS A 3 15.26 -11.85 -22.11
CA LYS A 3 14.55 -12.27 -20.91
C LYS A 3 14.54 -11.10 -19.92
N PHE A 4 13.46 -10.34 -19.90
CA PHE A 4 13.24 -9.31 -18.89
C PHE A 4 12.84 -9.98 -17.57
N SER A 5 13.70 -9.93 -16.57
CA SER A 5 13.34 -10.20 -15.18
C SER A 5 12.25 -9.21 -14.76
N LEU A 6 11.02 -9.71 -14.52
CA LEU A 6 10.03 -8.95 -13.77
C LEU A 6 10.47 -8.89 -12.32
N LEU A 7 10.74 -7.67 -11.82
CA LEU A 7 10.97 -7.41 -10.41
C LEU A 7 9.59 -7.32 -9.72
N LEU A 8 9.17 -8.38 -9.05
CA LEU A 8 7.94 -8.36 -8.26
C LEU A 8 8.26 -7.82 -6.87
N ALA A 9 8.13 -6.50 -6.69
CA ALA A 9 8.28 -5.87 -5.38
C ALA A 9 7.05 -6.19 -4.52
N ALA A 10 7.15 -7.20 -3.68
CA ALA A 10 6.19 -7.38 -2.61
C ALA A 10 6.56 -6.45 -1.45
N LEU A 11 5.78 -5.38 -1.27
CA LEU A 11 5.93 -4.48 -0.14
C LEU A 11 5.27 -5.12 1.10
N CYS A 12 6.05 -5.36 2.15
CA CYS A 12 5.45 -5.53 3.47
C CYS A 12 5.05 -4.15 3.98
N VAL A 13 3.76 -4.02 4.30
CA VAL A 13 3.19 -2.74 4.70
C VAL A 13 2.95 -2.76 6.21
N SER A 14 3.53 -1.79 6.89
CA SER A 14 3.22 -1.44 8.28
C SER A 14 2.13 -0.38 8.29
N LEU A 15 1.22 -0.44 9.27
CA LEU A 15 0.21 0.59 9.49
C LEU A 15 0.46 1.33 10.77
N ASN A 16 0.36 2.64 10.64
CA ASN A 16 0.66 3.63 11.64
C ASN A 16 -0.61 4.47 11.86
N ALA A 17 -1.23 4.39 13.04
CA ALA A 17 -2.41 5.20 13.37
C ALA A 17 -2.01 6.60 13.82
N GLN A 18 -2.75 7.62 13.39
CA GLN A 18 -2.61 8.98 13.91
C GLN A 18 -3.57 9.18 15.10
N GLU A 19 -3.08 9.74 16.21
CA GLU A 19 -3.96 10.13 17.32
C GLU A 19 -4.84 11.33 16.89
N ALA A 20 -6.16 11.18 17.05
CA ALA A 20 -7.10 12.28 16.87
C ALA A 20 -6.98 13.27 18.02
N LYS A 21 -6.89 14.58 17.70
CA LYS A 21 -6.89 15.67 18.69
C LYS A 21 -8.12 15.55 19.59
N THR A 22 -7.88 15.36 20.89
CA THR A 22 -8.93 15.55 21.90
C THR A 22 -9.03 17.06 22.15
N ALA A 23 -10.19 17.65 21.91
CA ALA A 23 -10.47 19.02 22.32
C ALA A 23 -10.51 19.07 23.86
N GLU A 24 -9.62 19.86 24.46
CA GLU A 24 -9.52 20.01 25.91
C GLU A 24 -10.79 20.61 26.54
N SER A 25 -11.17 20.10 27.71
CA SER A 25 -11.89 20.86 28.73
C SER A 25 -11.22 20.62 30.10
N LYS A 26 -10.80 21.74 30.73
CA LYS A 26 -10.18 21.95 32.07
C LYS A 26 -11.08 21.43 33.22
N ALA A 27 -10.69 21.10 34.46
CA ALA A 27 -9.50 21.15 35.35
C ALA A 27 -9.76 20.14 36.53
N ALA A 28 -8.87 19.68 37.44
CA ALA A 28 -7.85 20.38 38.24
C ALA A 28 -6.81 19.45 38.97
N ALA A 29 -5.52 19.84 38.89
CA ALA A 29 -4.38 19.94 39.88
C ALA A 29 -3.93 18.78 40.84
N PRO A 30 -2.66 18.80 41.37
CA PRO A 30 -1.33 19.06 40.76
C PRO A 30 -0.17 18.12 41.26
N ALA A 31 1.02 18.19 40.61
CA ALA A 31 2.42 18.14 41.12
C ALA A 31 3.41 17.25 40.32
N PRO A 32 4.74 17.52 40.30
CA PRO A 32 5.45 18.80 40.32
C PRO A 32 6.26 19.05 39.02
N GLU A 33 6.70 20.30 38.88
CA GLU A 33 7.46 20.86 37.76
C GLU A 33 8.83 20.17 37.53
N VAL A 34 9.15 19.90 36.26
CA VAL A 34 10.54 20.04 35.77
C VAL A 34 10.51 21.06 34.64
N LYS A 35 10.98 22.27 34.95
CA LYS A 35 11.22 23.32 33.97
C LYS A 35 12.40 22.94 33.10
N LEU A 36 12.20 22.90 31.79
CA LEU A 36 13.26 23.24 30.84
C LEU A 36 12.74 24.29 29.87
N ALA A 37 13.31 25.48 30.01
CA ALA A 37 13.13 26.62 29.13
C ALA A 37 13.69 26.31 27.73
N GLY A 38 13.01 26.82 26.71
CA GLY A 38 13.48 26.77 25.33
C GLY A 38 12.34 26.79 24.34
N GLY A 39 11.79 27.99 24.09
CA GLY A 39 10.76 28.20 23.09
C GLY A 39 11.25 27.85 21.69
N ALA A 40 10.71 26.78 21.14
CA ALA A 40 10.52 26.60 19.71
C ALA A 40 9.04 26.27 19.52
N LYS A 41 8.35 26.93 18.58
CA LYS A 41 7.05 26.44 18.11
C LYS A 41 7.30 25.03 17.57
N SER A 42 7.03 24.02 18.39
CA SER A 42 7.07 22.64 17.94
C SER A 42 6.01 22.53 16.86
N GLU A 43 6.41 22.36 15.60
CA GLU A 43 5.59 21.62 14.67
C GLU A 43 5.11 20.39 15.45
N GLN A 44 3.78 20.22 15.57
CA GLN A 44 3.21 19.05 16.20
C GLN A 44 3.77 17.84 15.45
N LYS A 45 4.81 17.21 16.00
CA LYS A 45 5.29 15.92 15.55
C LYS A 45 4.10 14.99 15.72
N ALA A 46 3.48 14.61 14.61
CA ALA A 46 2.51 13.54 14.61
C ALA A 46 3.28 12.27 14.98
N TYR A 47 3.02 11.75 16.18
CA TYR A 47 3.50 10.44 16.58
C TYR A 47 2.50 9.42 16.07
N PHE A 48 3.02 8.43 15.35
CA PHE A 48 2.20 7.31 14.91
C PHE A 48 2.48 6.11 15.80
N ALA A 49 1.40 5.44 16.21
CA ALA A 49 1.51 4.14 16.85
C ALA A 49 1.44 3.04 15.78
N GLU A 50 2.37 2.09 15.84
CA GLU A 50 2.30 0.88 15.02
C GLU A 50 1.07 0.08 15.44
N VAL A 51 0.13 -0.10 14.52
CA VAL A 51 -1.10 -0.85 14.75
C VAL A 51 -0.93 -2.27 14.28
N TRP A 52 -0.33 -2.47 13.11
CA TRP A 52 -0.13 -3.81 12.55
C TRP A 52 1.04 -3.86 11.58
N VAL A 53 1.74 -5.00 11.56
CA VAL A 53 2.82 -5.34 10.63
C VAL A 53 2.56 -6.71 10.02
N GLY A 54 2.49 -6.76 8.70
CA GLY A 54 2.40 -8.03 7.97
C GLY A 54 3.72 -8.78 7.96
N LYS A 55 3.70 -10.04 8.40
CA LYS A 55 4.89 -10.89 8.48
C LYS A 55 5.18 -11.63 7.18
N SER A 56 4.19 -11.72 6.31
CA SER A 56 4.29 -12.36 5.00
C SER A 56 3.55 -11.56 3.92
N ILE A 57 3.88 -11.83 2.66
CA ILE A 57 3.18 -11.25 1.50
C ILE A 57 1.69 -11.61 1.55
N GLY A 58 1.37 -12.86 1.88
CA GLY A 58 -0.02 -13.33 1.99
C GLY A 58 -0.81 -12.58 3.05
N GLU A 59 -0.21 -12.33 4.22
CA GLU A 59 -0.83 -11.52 5.27
C GLU A 59 -1.09 -10.08 4.82
N CYS A 60 -0.12 -9.43 4.18
CA CYS A 60 -0.27 -8.08 3.63
C CYS A 60 -1.40 -8.01 2.60
N LEU A 61 -1.48 -8.98 1.67
CA LEU A 61 -2.52 -9.02 0.66
C LEU A 61 -3.91 -9.25 1.26
N ASN A 62 -4.02 -10.14 2.25
CA ASN A 62 -5.27 -10.37 2.95
C ASN A 62 -5.73 -9.13 3.71
N PHE A 63 -4.80 -8.45 4.39
CA PHE A 63 -5.07 -7.21 5.08
C PHE A 63 -5.59 -6.13 4.13
N GLN A 64 -4.89 -5.90 3.00
CA GLN A 64 -5.32 -4.96 1.96
C GLN A 64 -6.70 -5.29 1.40
N LYS A 65 -6.96 -6.56 1.09
CA LYS A 65 -8.25 -7.02 0.60
C LYS A 65 -9.36 -6.75 1.62
N ASN A 66 -9.12 -7.03 2.90
CA ASN A 66 -10.10 -6.80 3.95
C ASN A 66 -10.41 -5.31 4.11
N ILE A 67 -9.40 -4.44 4.10
CA ILE A 67 -9.61 -2.98 4.06
C ILE A 67 -10.43 -2.57 2.86
N GLN A 68 -10.10 -3.07 1.66
CA GLN A 68 -10.83 -2.73 0.44
C GLN A 68 -12.32 -3.08 0.56
N VAL A 69 -12.66 -4.22 1.16
CA VAL A 69 -14.05 -4.63 1.42
C VAL A 69 -14.75 -3.63 2.33
N LEU A 70 -14.13 -3.22 3.44
CA LEU A 70 -14.74 -2.23 4.35
C LEU A 70 -14.88 -0.87 3.68
N SER A 71 -13.88 -0.42 2.91
CA SER A 71 -13.96 0.83 2.16
C SER A 71 -15.12 0.79 1.15
N GLN A 72 -15.32 -0.33 0.45
CA GLN A 72 -16.47 -0.50 -0.45
C GLN A 72 -17.80 -0.42 0.29
N GLN A 73 -17.91 -1.05 1.47
CA GLN A 73 -19.12 -0.97 2.30
C GLN A 73 -19.41 0.46 2.76
N VAL A 74 -18.38 1.23 3.13
CA VAL A 74 -18.52 2.64 3.50
C VAL A 74 -19.02 3.46 2.31
N GLU A 75 -18.44 3.30 1.12
CA GLU A 75 -18.87 4.01 -0.09
C GLU A 75 -20.28 3.62 -0.53
N GLU A 76 -20.65 2.35 -0.38
CA GLU A 76 -22.02 1.88 -0.61
C GLU A 76 -23.01 2.55 0.36
N LEU A 77 -22.70 2.59 1.65
CA LEU A 77 -23.54 3.26 2.65
C LEU A 77 -23.70 4.76 2.36
N LYS A 78 -22.63 5.46 1.97
CA LYS A 78 -22.71 6.86 1.55
C LYS A 78 -23.66 7.04 0.36
N ARG A 79 -23.58 6.15 -0.63
CA ARG A 79 -24.48 6.18 -1.79
C ARG A 79 -25.94 5.93 -1.39
N LEU A 80 -26.19 4.95 -0.53
CA LEU A 80 -27.54 4.66 -0.04
C LEU A 80 -28.12 5.81 0.77
N GLN A 81 -27.30 6.50 1.56
CA GLN A 81 -27.72 7.68 2.29
C GLN A 81 -28.20 8.79 1.34
N ILE A 82 -27.45 9.05 0.26
CA ILE A 82 -27.87 10.00 -0.79
C ILE A 82 -29.22 9.59 -1.40
N PHE A 83 -29.45 8.30 -1.61
CA PHE A 83 -30.75 7.84 -2.13
C PHE A 83 -31.88 7.96 -1.12
N LEU A 84 -31.61 7.77 0.17
CA LEU A 84 -32.59 8.00 1.24
C LEU A 84 -32.96 9.48 1.31
N ASP A 85 -31.97 10.38 1.26
CA ASP A 85 -32.18 11.83 1.31
C ASP A 85 -33.01 12.34 0.12
N ASN A 86 -32.87 11.70 -1.05
CA ASN A 86 -33.63 12.01 -2.27
C ASN A 86 -34.97 11.27 -2.39
N ALA A 87 -35.31 10.37 -1.46
CA ALA A 87 -36.57 9.64 -1.53
C ALA A 87 -37.75 10.58 -1.27
N LEU A 88 -38.79 10.50 -2.11
CA LEU A 88 -39.92 11.42 -2.07
C LEU A 88 -41.11 10.86 -1.29
N THR A 89 -41.18 9.54 -1.14
CA THR A 89 -42.31 8.86 -0.51
C THR A 89 -41.91 8.19 0.80
N THR A 90 -42.86 8.08 1.73
CA THR A 90 -42.65 7.39 3.02
C THR A 90 -42.25 5.92 2.85
N PRO A 91 -42.90 5.10 1.99
CA PRO A 91 -42.50 3.71 1.81
C PRO A 91 -41.07 3.55 1.27
N GLU A 92 -40.63 4.43 0.36
CA GLU A 92 -39.25 4.43 -0.14
C GLU A 92 -38.25 4.80 0.96
N LYS A 93 -38.58 5.79 1.80
CA LYS A 93 -37.74 6.19 2.93
C LYS A 93 -37.60 5.05 3.94
N GLU A 94 -38.69 4.37 4.27
CA GLU A 94 -38.69 3.23 5.19
C GLU A 94 -37.87 2.07 4.63
N ALA A 95 -38.11 1.66 3.38
CA ALA A 95 -37.37 0.57 2.74
C ALA A 95 -35.86 0.86 2.69
N ARG A 96 -35.46 2.07 2.28
CA ARG A 96 -34.04 2.49 2.25
C ARG A 96 -33.45 2.59 3.64
N GLY A 97 -34.21 3.09 4.63
CA GLY A 97 -33.79 3.15 6.02
C GLY A 97 -33.49 1.78 6.61
N HIS A 98 -34.33 0.77 6.33
CA HIS A 98 -34.09 -0.61 6.73
C HIS A 98 -32.84 -1.21 6.07
N GLU A 99 -32.64 -0.97 4.77
CA GLU A 99 -31.45 -1.43 4.05
C GLU A 99 -30.16 -0.80 4.62
N ILE A 100 -30.16 0.51 4.87
CA ILE A 100 -29.03 1.23 5.47
C ILE A 100 -28.74 0.70 6.87
N ALA A 101 -29.77 0.47 7.70
CA ALA A 101 -29.60 -0.07 9.05
C ALA A 101 -28.94 -1.47 9.02
N ALA A 102 -29.41 -2.34 8.14
CA ALA A 102 -28.83 -3.68 7.99
C ALA A 102 -27.37 -3.64 7.53
N LYS A 103 -27.05 -2.82 6.52
CA LYS A 103 -25.67 -2.67 6.02
C LYS A 103 -24.75 -1.98 7.03
N THR A 104 -25.26 -1.04 7.82
CA THR A 104 -24.52 -0.40 8.91
C THR A 104 -24.17 -1.40 10.02
N ALA A 105 -25.12 -2.25 10.42
CA ALA A 105 -24.86 -3.30 11.40
C ALA A 105 -23.80 -4.29 10.91
N LYS A 106 -23.85 -4.66 9.62
CA LYS A 106 -22.83 -5.51 9.00
C LYS A 106 -21.45 -4.84 8.99
N LEU A 107 -21.36 -3.58 8.55
CA LEU A 107 -20.10 -2.83 8.53
C LEU A 107 -19.48 -2.76 9.93
N LYS A 108 -20.29 -2.52 10.96
CA LYS A 108 -19.83 -2.50 12.35
C LYS A 108 -19.25 -3.86 12.77
N GLY A 109 -19.95 -4.97 12.50
CA GLY A 109 -19.45 -6.31 12.81
C GLY A 109 -18.18 -6.69 12.05
N ASP A 110 -18.08 -6.31 10.77
CA ASP A 110 -16.88 -6.51 9.97
C ASP A 110 -15.70 -5.66 10.52
N ASN A 111 -15.95 -4.41 10.92
CA ASN A 111 -14.93 -3.55 11.53
C ASN A 111 -14.45 -4.07 12.89
N GLU A 112 -15.36 -4.56 13.75
CA GLU A 112 -15.00 -5.20 15.02
C GLU A 112 -14.14 -6.46 14.81
N SER A 113 -14.42 -7.21 13.73
CA SER A 113 -13.60 -8.36 13.33
C SER A 113 -12.19 -7.92 12.93
N MET A 114 -12.05 -6.82 12.20
CA MET A 114 -10.74 -6.24 11.88
C MET A 114 -9.97 -5.78 13.12
N THR A 115 -10.66 -5.15 14.08
CA THR A 115 -10.03 -4.72 15.34
C THR A 115 -9.39 -5.89 16.06
N LYS A 116 -10.05 -7.05 16.08
CA LYS A 116 -9.52 -8.28 16.68
C LYS A 116 -8.35 -8.86 15.88
N LEU A 117 -8.47 -8.89 14.55
CA LEU A 117 -7.46 -9.50 13.67
C LEU A 117 -6.17 -8.68 13.57
N TYR A 118 -6.26 -7.36 13.68
CA TYR A 118 -5.18 -6.44 13.36
C TYR A 118 -4.92 -5.46 14.50
N ASN A 119 -4.89 -5.98 15.73
CA ASN A 119 -4.38 -5.31 16.92
C ASN A 119 -4.93 -3.88 17.09
N GLY A 120 -6.25 -3.74 17.02
CA GLY A 120 -6.93 -2.46 17.24
C GLY A 120 -7.25 -1.66 15.98
N PHE A 121 -7.00 -2.21 14.78
CA PHE A 121 -7.40 -1.56 13.53
C PHE A 121 -8.93 -1.28 13.51
N SER A 122 -9.28 -0.06 13.16
CA SER A 122 -10.65 0.41 12.90
C SER A 122 -10.64 1.41 11.76
N ILE A 123 -11.53 1.24 10.78
CA ILE A 123 -11.69 2.14 9.62
C ILE A 123 -12.06 3.60 9.98
N GLU A 124 -12.46 3.83 11.23
CA GLU A 124 -12.82 5.16 11.74
C GLU A 124 -11.60 6.02 12.05
N ARG A 125 -10.40 5.43 12.05
CA ARG A 125 -9.15 6.15 12.31
C ARG A 125 -8.38 6.38 11.02
N PRO A 126 -7.69 7.53 10.89
CA PRO A 126 -6.74 7.74 9.82
C PRO A 126 -5.47 6.89 10.07
N TYR A 127 -5.06 6.13 9.05
CA TYR A 127 -3.79 5.39 9.07
C TYR A 127 -2.88 5.84 7.95
N GLN A 128 -1.59 5.78 8.25
CA GLN A 128 -0.54 5.82 7.26
C GLN A 128 -0.04 4.40 7.02
N PHE A 129 0.06 4.03 5.75
CA PHE A 129 0.75 2.82 5.33
C PHE A 129 2.21 3.15 5.04
N THR A 130 3.11 2.40 5.65
CA THR A 130 4.55 2.56 5.50
C THR A 130 5.15 1.25 5.04
N ALA A 131 5.83 1.27 3.90
CA ALA A 131 6.57 0.12 3.42
C ALA A 131 7.87 -0.04 4.21
N THR A 132 8.06 -1.20 4.86
CA THR A 132 9.26 -1.45 5.69
C THR A 132 10.09 -2.62 5.18
N LYS A 133 9.60 -3.35 4.18
CA LYS A 133 10.34 -4.41 3.50
C LYS A 133 10.01 -4.43 2.02
N ALA A 134 11.03 -4.55 1.17
CA ALA A 134 10.90 -4.82 -0.24
C ALA A 134 11.64 -6.12 -0.59
N VAL A 135 10.96 -7.05 -1.24
CA VAL A 135 11.56 -8.30 -1.69
C VAL A 135 11.90 -8.22 -3.18
N ILE A 136 13.15 -8.53 -3.51
CA ILE A 136 13.64 -8.58 -4.89
C ILE A 136 13.69 -10.05 -5.29
N ALA A 137 12.87 -10.44 -6.26
CA ALA A 137 12.76 -11.81 -6.70
C ALA A 137 12.83 -11.93 -8.23
N THR A 138 13.33 -13.07 -8.71
CA THR A 138 13.41 -13.42 -10.14
C THR A 138 12.44 -14.54 -10.44
N PRO A 139 11.64 -14.46 -11.52
CA PRO A 139 10.81 -15.59 -11.93
C PRO A 139 11.69 -16.80 -12.29
N ILE A 140 11.26 -17.97 -11.88
CA ILE A 140 11.90 -19.25 -12.19
C ILE A 140 10.89 -20.21 -12.80
N SER A 141 11.34 -21.00 -13.76
CA SER A 141 10.56 -22.10 -14.34
C SER A 141 10.40 -23.25 -13.34
N ASN A 142 9.46 -24.16 -13.63
CA ASN A 142 9.31 -25.38 -12.84
C ASN A 142 10.56 -26.27 -12.87
N GLU A 143 11.27 -26.33 -14.00
CA GLU A 143 12.52 -27.07 -14.12
C GLU A 143 13.63 -26.48 -13.25
N GLU A 144 13.77 -25.15 -13.25
CA GLU A 144 14.72 -24.43 -12.38
C GLU A 144 14.36 -24.63 -10.91
N PHE A 145 13.06 -24.57 -10.57
CA PHE A 145 12.62 -24.83 -9.21
C PHE A 145 12.99 -26.25 -8.76
N THR A 146 12.72 -27.29 -9.55
CA THR A 146 13.05 -28.68 -9.18
C THR A 146 14.54 -28.86 -8.90
N LYS A 147 15.40 -28.21 -9.70
CA LYS A 147 16.85 -28.24 -9.51
C LYS A 147 17.26 -27.52 -8.22
N ILE A 148 16.71 -26.32 -7.97
CA ILE A 148 16.99 -25.53 -6.77
C ILE A 148 16.49 -26.26 -5.51
N SER A 149 15.28 -26.85 -5.55
CA SER A 149 14.67 -27.53 -4.41
C SER A 149 15.35 -28.84 -4.02
N ALA A 150 16.10 -29.44 -4.95
CA ALA A 150 16.88 -30.66 -4.70
C ALA A 150 18.27 -30.38 -4.10
N ALA A 151 18.69 -29.11 -4.00
CA ALA A 151 19.96 -28.74 -3.40
C ALA A 151 19.92 -28.97 -1.87
N LYS A 152 21.04 -29.41 -1.28
CA LYS A 152 21.13 -29.73 0.16
C LYS A 152 20.91 -28.52 1.07
N ASP A 153 21.17 -27.33 0.55
CA ASP A 153 21.08 -26.04 1.20
C ASP A 153 19.81 -25.25 0.82
N PHE A 154 18.87 -25.89 0.13
CA PHE A 154 17.60 -25.28 -0.24
C PHE A 154 16.83 -24.80 0.99
N LYS A 155 16.33 -23.56 0.93
CA LYS A 155 15.43 -23.00 1.93
C LYS A 155 14.12 -22.59 1.27
N ALA A 156 13.01 -23.17 1.73
CA ALA A 156 11.69 -22.93 1.13
C ALA A 156 11.24 -21.45 1.23
N ASP A 157 11.71 -20.73 2.24
CA ASP A 157 11.45 -19.30 2.44
C ASP A 157 12.11 -18.40 1.38
N THR A 158 13.06 -18.93 0.59
CA THR A 158 13.65 -18.22 -0.55
C THR A 158 12.78 -18.28 -1.82
N ILE A 159 11.63 -18.97 -1.78
CA ILE A 159 10.73 -19.10 -2.91
C ILE A 159 9.38 -18.45 -2.61
N ILE A 160 8.96 -17.55 -3.49
CA ILE A 160 7.61 -17.00 -3.50
C ILE A 160 6.80 -17.74 -4.55
N SER A 161 5.63 -18.25 -4.17
CA SER A 161 4.68 -18.89 -5.08
C SER A 161 3.42 -18.04 -5.19
N THR A 162 3.07 -17.63 -6.40
CA THR A 162 1.87 -16.85 -6.70
C THR A 162 1.10 -17.54 -7.81
N GLY A 163 0.11 -18.36 -7.43
CA GLY A 163 -0.57 -19.26 -8.35
C GLY A 163 0.42 -20.27 -8.96
N GLU A 164 0.49 -20.33 -10.28
CA GLU A 164 1.42 -21.21 -11.01
C GLU A 164 2.84 -20.62 -11.14
N LYS A 165 3.04 -19.34 -10.82
CA LYS A 165 4.34 -18.67 -10.97
C LYS A 165 5.18 -18.85 -9.71
N LYS A 166 6.46 -19.16 -9.91
CA LYS A 166 7.46 -19.25 -8.85
C LYS A 166 8.53 -18.19 -9.03
N PHE A 167 8.99 -17.63 -7.92
CA PHE A 167 10.03 -16.62 -7.90
C PHE A 167 11.07 -16.99 -6.86
N GLN A 168 12.35 -16.90 -7.22
CA GLN A 168 13.45 -17.02 -6.28
C GLN A 168 13.80 -15.63 -5.74
N ILE A 169 13.78 -15.49 -4.42
CA ILE A 169 14.25 -14.29 -3.73
C ILE A 169 15.76 -14.17 -3.96
N ARG A 170 16.18 -13.02 -4.47
CA ARG A 170 17.58 -12.65 -4.68
C ARG A 170 18.10 -11.78 -3.57
N ASP A 171 17.25 -10.88 -3.10
CA ASP A 171 17.63 -9.91 -2.08
C ASP A 171 16.39 -9.36 -1.36
N THR A 172 16.62 -8.69 -0.23
CA THR A 172 15.58 -8.07 0.58
C THR A 172 16.12 -6.77 1.16
N ILE A 173 15.36 -5.70 0.94
CA ILE A 173 15.61 -4.38 1.54
C ILE A 173 14.67 -4.24 2.72
N SER A 174 15.21 -3.85 3.88
CA SER A 174 14.44 -3.68 5.11
C SER A 174 14.72 -2.31 5.71
N GLY A 175 13.70 -1.74 6.36
CA GLY A 175 13.72 -0.37 6.88
C GLY A 175 12.96 0.59 5.97
N GLN A 176 12.21 1.52 6.59
CA GLN A 176 11.37 2.47 5.86
C GLN A 176 12.19 3.34 4.91
N GLY A 177 13.28 3.94 5.40
CA GLY A 177 14.09 4.88 4.63
C GLY A 177 14.78 4.21 3.44
N GLU A 178 15.26 2.98 3.64
CA GLU A 178 15.91 2.17 2.62
C GLU A 178 14.91 1.74 1.54
N VAL A 179 13.72 1.28 1.94
CA VAL A 179 12.65 0.91 1.02
C VAL A 179 12.16 2.11 0.21
N GLU A 180 12.00 3.28 0.85
CA GLU A 180 11.62 4.51 0.17
C GLU A 180 12.70 4.94 -0.85
N THR A 181 13.96 4.94 -0.45
CA THR A 181 15.09 5.28 -1.33
C THR A 181 15.19 4.33 -2.52
N PHE A 182 15.00 3.04 -2.28
CA PHE A 182 14.96 2.02 -3.34
C PHE A 182 13.79 2.26 -4.29
N GLY A 183 12.59 2.52 -3.76
CA GLY A 183 11.40 2.83 -4.56
C GLY A 183 11.60 4.06 -5.45
N LEU A 184 12.19 5.13 -4.92
CA LEU A 184 12.52 6.34 -5.70
C LEU A 184 13.53 6.03 -6.81
N SER A 185 14.55 5.22 -6.52
CA SER A 185 15.57 4.82 -7.50
C SER A 185 14.97 3.95 -8.61
N LEU A 186 14.12 2.98 -8.25
CA LEU A 186 13.38 2.16 -9.21
C LEU A 186 12.47 3.00 -10.11
N LYS A 187 11.77 3.97 -9.54
CA LYS A 187 10.90 4.88 -10.29
C LYS A 187 11.70 5.65 -11.33
N ARG A 188 12.82 6.27 -10.94
CA ARG A 188 13.71 7.01 -11.87
C ARG A 188 14.18 6.13 -13.03
N ILE A 189 14.61 4.90 -12.74
CA ILE A 189 15.06 3.95 -13.78
C ILE A 189 13.91 3.56 -14.71
N THR A 190 12.72 3.33 -14.15
CA THR A 190 11.53 2.95 -14.93
C THR A 190 11.06 4.09 -15.84
N ASP A 191 11.06 5.32 -15.32
CA ASP A 191 10.70 6.52 -16.08
C ASP A 191 11.70 6.76 -17.22
N ALA A 192 13.01 6.68 -16.93
CA ALA A 192 14.05 6.80 -17.95
C ALA A 192 13.93 5.72 -19.04
N LYS A 193 13.64 4.47 -18.65
CA LYS A 193 13.40 3.38 -19.60
C LYS A 193 12.17 3.64 -20.46
N SER A 194 11.08 4.15 -19.88
CA SER A 194 9.87 4.48 -20.63
C SER A 194 10.14 5.62 -21.63
N GLN A 195 10.88 6.64 -21.22
CA GLN A 195 11.28 7.75 -22.10
C GLN A 195 12.15 7.23 -23.26
N LEU A 196 13.14 6.39 -22.97
CA LEU A 196 13.97 5.78 -24.00
C LEU A 196 13.15 4.95 -24.98
N GLN A 197 12.19 4.15 -24.50
CA GLN A 197 11.30 3.37 -25.36
C GLN A 197 10.44 4.27 -26.26
N GLN A 198 9.92 5.39 -25.73
CA GLN A 198 9.17 6.36 -26.53
C GLN A 198 10.03 6.97 -27.64
N LEU A 199 11.30 7.27 -27.37
CA LEU A 199 12.24 7.77 -28.38
C LEU A 199 12.50 6.72 -29.46
N ILE A 200 12.73 5.46 -29.07
CA ILE A 200 12.91 4.33 -30.00
C ILE A 200 11.67 4.16 -30.90
N ASP A 201 10.47 4.24 -30.32
CA ASP A 201 9.21 4.08 -31.06
C ASP A 201 8.87 5.29 -31.95
N LEU A 202 9.38 6.48 -31.61
CA LEU A 202 9.19 7.73 -32.36
C LEU A 202 10.15 7.82 -33.55
N GLN A 203 11.40 7.39 -33.39
CA GLN A 203 12.46 7.48 -34.41
C GLN A 203 12.00 7.03 -35.82
N PRO A 204 11.34 5.87 -36.02
CA PRO A 204 10.93 5.44 -37.36
C PRO A 204 9.74 6.23 -37.94
N LYS A 205 9.01 7.00 -37.13
CA LYS A 205 7.84 7.79 -37.55
C LYS A 205 8.21 9.20 -38.01
N LEU A 206 9.44 9.65 -37.73
CA LEU A 206 9.91 10.97 -38.12
C LEU A 206 10.21 11.01 -39.62
N THR A 207 9.72 12.05 -40.30
CA THR A 207 9.92 12.25 -41.74
C THR A 207 11.10 13.19 -42.05
N LYS A 208 11.50 14.04 -41.10
CA LYS A 208 12.63 14.97 -41.23
C LYS A 208 13.92 14.35 -40.71
N ASP A 209 14.98 14.37 -41.51
CA ASP A 209 16.26 13.75 -41.17
C ASP A 209 16.97 14.44 -40.00
N ASP A 210 16.81 15.76 -39.83
CA ASP A 210 17.35 16.49 -38.68
C ASP A 210 16.71 16.03 -37.36
N ASP A 211 15.40 15.76 -37.37
CA ASP A 211 14.68 15.28 -36.19
C ASP A 211 15.05 13.82 -35.89
N LYS A 212 15.24 12.98 -36.92
CA LYS A 212 15.77 11.61 -36.75
C LYS A 212 17.14 11.61 -36.10
N LYS A 213 18.06 12.47 -36.54
CA LYS A 213 19.42 12.57 -35.98
C LYS A 213 19.42 13.04 -34.52
N LYS A 214 18.54 13.98 -34.16
CA LYS A 214 18.38 14.42 -32.76
C LYS A 214 17.88 13.29 -31.86
N VAL A 215 16.87 12.54 -32.30
CA VAL A 215 16.35 11.40 -31.55
C VAL A 215 17.38 10.26 -31.47
N GLU A 216 18.13 9.98 -32.54
CA GLU A 216 19.19 8.97 -32.52
C GLU A 216 20.30 9.31 -31.52
N LYS A 217 20.68 10.59 -31.43
CA LYS A 217 21.65 11.04 -30.43
C LYS A 217 21.11 10.84 -29.00
N ALA A 218 19.86 11.23 -28.75
CA ALA A 218 19.23 11.08 -27.44
C ALA A 218 19.00 9.62 -27.01
N ILE A 219 18.93 8.66 -27.94
CA ILE A 219 18.85 7.22 -27.64
C ILE A 219 20.22 6.64 -27.23
N LYS A 220 21.32 7.23 -27.71
CA LYS A 220 22.69 6.74 -27.48
C LYS A 220 23.34 7.30 -26.21
N GLU A 221 22.81 8.38 -25.66
CA GLU A 221 23.21 8.99 -24.37
C GLU A 221 22.46 8.36 -23.20
#